data_AF-A0A3N5YU30-F1
#
_entry.id   AF-A0A3N5YU30-F1
#
_cell.length_a   1.000
_cell.length_b   1.000
_cell.length_c   1.000
_cell.angle_alpha   90.00
_cell.angle_beta   90.00
_cell.angle_gamma   90.00
#
_symmetry.space_group_name_H-M   'P 1'
#
loop_
_entity.id
_entity.type
_entity.pdbx_description
1 polymer ?
#
loop_
_entity_poly.entity_id
_entity_poly.type
_entity_poly.pdbx_seq_one_letter_code
_entity_poly.pdbx_strand_id
1 'polypeptide(L)'
;MTGKKTTILLWVLLAIFAIYKIGLCFFPRELMGGAVLLSVLPFAFALIHAAGNYRFRDVLVFLAFTLVVSNILENVSILTGFPFGHYFYTDMLGLKLLLVPVSIGLAYFGMGYLSWMLARIILGKSGPGMSGHFTYTVPLLAAFLMVAWDLTFDPISSTILKCWTWQEGGSYFGVPLSNFVGWYFCVYVFLQLFALYLKSRSNVYAQAKQKI
;
A
#
# COMPACT_ATOMS: atom_id res chain seq x y z
N MET A 1 22.51 5.48 -5.76
CA MET A 1 22.66 4.21 -6.51
C MET A 1 22.59 3.08 -5.50
N THR A 2 21.62 2.18 -5.63
CA THR A 2 21.51 0.98 -4.79
C THR A 2 22.70 0.06 -5.07
N GLY A 3 23.38 -0.41 -4.02
CA GLY A 3 24.53 -1.30 -4.17
C GLY A 3 24.13 -2.67 -4.72
N LYS A 4 25.06 -3.36 -5.39
CA LYS A 4 24.83 -4.72 -5.97
C LYS A 4 24.17 -5.68 -4.98
N LYS A 5 24.59 -5.66 -3.71
CA LYS A 5 24.01 -6.48 -2.63
C LYS A 5 22.54 -6.15 -2.37
N THR A 6 22.17 -4.87 -2.34
CA THR A 6 20.78 -4.41 -2.15
C THR A 6 19.90 -4.88 -3.31
N THR A 7 20.39 -4.78 -4.55
CA THR A 7 19.65 -5.27 -5.72
C THR A 7 19.40 -6.78 -5.64
N ILE A 8 20.42 -7.57 -5.30
CA ILE A 8 20.28 -9.02 -5.11
C ILE A 8 19.22 -9.32 -4.04
N LEU A 9 19.27 -8.62 -2.91
CA LEU A 9 18.30 -8.81 -1.82
C LEU A 9 16.86 -8.52 -2.28
N LEU A 10 16.64 -7.44 -3.03
CA LEU A 10 15.31 -7.11 -3.56
C LEU A 10 14.78 -8.18 -4.53
N TRP A 11 15.65 -8.74 -5.38
CA TRP A 11 15.29 -9.86 -6.26
C TRP A 11 14.97 -11.14 -5.48
N VAL A 12 15.72 -11.43 -4.42
CA VAL A 12 15.43 -12.58 -3.54
C VAL A 12 14.07 -12.40 -2.85
N LEU A 13 13.79 -11.22 -2.30
CA LEU A 13 12.48 -10.93 -1.69
C LEU A 13 11.33 -11.10 -2.70
N LEU A 14 11.50 -10.62 -3.93
CA LEU A 14 10.52 -10.77 -4.99
C LEU A 14 10.32 -12.25 -5.37
N ALA A 15 11.41 -13.01 -5.51
CA ALA A 15 11.34 -14.44 -5.84
C ALA A 15 10.62 -15.23 -4.74
N ILE A 16 10.92 -14.97 -3.46
CA ILE A 16 10.23 -15.59 -2.33
C ILE A 16 8.74 -15.24 -2.35
N PHE A 17 8.39 -13.97 -2.55
CA PHE A 17 6.99 -13.55 -2.63
C PHE A 17 6.25 -14.23 -3.80
N ALA A 18 6.87 -14.30 -4.98
CA ALA A 18 6.30 -14.95 -6.15
C ALA A 18 6.10 -16.46 -5.93
N ILE A 19 7.11 -17.16 -5.39
CA ILE A 19 7.01 -18.59 -5.06
C ILE A 19 5.90 -18.83 -4.04
N TYR A 20 5.80 -17.99 -2.99
CA TYR A 20 4.76 -18.11 -1.99
C TYR A 20 3.36 -17.87 -2.57
N LYS A 21 3.20 -16.84 -3.42
CA LYS A 21 1.93 -16.58 -4.13
C LYS A 21 1.52 -17.70 -5.06
N ILE A 22 2.47 -18.28 -5.81
CA ILE A 22 2.22 -19.43 -6.67
C ILE A 22 1.87 -20.65 -5.82
N GLY A 23 2.60 -20.88 -4.73
CA GLY A 23 2.34 -21.95 -3.78
C GLY A 23 0.92 -21.90 -3.22
N LEU A 24 0.42 -20.71 -2.86
CA LEU A 24 -0.95 -20.52 -2.37
C LEU A 24 -2.02 -20.96 -3.39
N CYS A 25 -1.73 -20.96 -4.69
CA CYS A 25 -2.66 -21.46 -5.72
C CYS A 25 -2.79 -22.99 -5.68
N PHE A 26 -1.76 -23.71 -5.24
CA PHE A 26 -1.73 -25.18 -5.23
C PHE A 26 -1.93 -25.77 -3.83
N PHE A 27 -1.48 -25.07 -2.79
CA PHE A 27 -1.46 -25.52 -1.39
C PHE A 27 -2.02 -24.45 -0.45
N PRO A 28 -3.27 -23.99 -0.66
CA PRO A 28 -3.83 -22.89 0.12
C PRO A 28 -3.95 -23.22 1.61
N ARG A 29 -4.35 -24.44 1.98
CA ARG A 29 -4.60 -24.81 3.39
C ARG A 29 -3.30 -24.86 4.18
N GLU A 30 -2.24 -25.36 3.56
CA GLU A 30 -0.93 -25.58 4.15
C GLU A 30 -0.19 -24.24 4.33
N LEU A 31 -0.37 -23.31 3.38
CA LEU A 31 0.33 -22.03 3.37
C LEU A 31 -0.47 -20.89 4.03
N MET A 32 -1.76 -21.10 4.33
CA MET A 32 -2.65 -20.11 4.96
C MET A 32 -2.13 -19.58 6.29
N GLY A 33 -1.47 -20.40 7.10
CA GLY A 33 -0.85 -19.97 8.36
C GLY A 33 0.24 -18.90 8.19
N GLY A 34 0.75 -18.74 6.96
CA GLY A 34 1.72 -17.72 6.57
C GLY A 34 1.11 -16.45 5.99
N ALA A 35 -0.20 -16.21 6.06
CA ALA A 35 -0.86 -15.07 5.39
C ALA A 35 -0.22 -13.70 5.71
N VAL A 36 0.37 -13.53 6.89
CA VAL A 36 1.13 -12.34 7.28
C VAL A 36 2.32 -12.05 6.33
N LEU A 37 2.92 -13.08 5.72
CA LEU A 37 3.99 -12.95 4.74
C LEU A 37 3.56 -12.17 3.49
N LEU A 38 2.26 -12.21 3.14
CA LEU A 38 1.70 -11.42 2.05
C LEU A 38 1.82 -9.91 2.28
N SER A 39 1.91 -9.49 3.54
CA SER A 39 2.08 -8.09 3.93
C SER A 39 3.55 -7.76 4.25
N VAL A 40 4.25 -8.66 4.93
CA VAL A 40 5.63 -8.43 5.39
C VAL A 40 6.63 -8.39 4.24
N LEU A 41 6.50 -9.28 3.24
CA LEU A 41 7.46 -9.32 2.12
C LEU A 41 7.39 -8.06 1.24
N PRO A 42 6.20 -7.60 0.78
CA PRO A 42 6.10 -6.32 0.07
C PRO A 42 6.52 -5.13 0.93
N PHE A 43 6.20 -5.14 2.23
CA PHE A 43 6.65 -4.09 3.16
C PHE A 43 8.19 -4.02 3.23
N ALA A 44 8.86 -5.15 3.43
CA ALA A 44 10.32 -5.20 3.51
C ALA A 44 10.95 -4.74 2.18
N PHE A 45 10.43 -5.22 1.04
CA PHE A 45 10.86 -4.77 -0.28
C PHE A 45 10.70 -3.24 -0.41
N ALA A 46 9.52 -2.71 -0.13
CA ALA A 46 9.21 -1.30 -0.23
C ALA A 46 10.13 -0.46 0.67
N LEU A 47 10.37 -0.88 1.91
CA LEU A 47 11.22 -0.17 2.86
C LEU A 47 12.67 -0.09 2.38
N ILE A 48 13.23 -1.23 1.93
CA ILE A 48 14.60 -1.30 1.41
C ILE A 48 14.73 -0.48 0.13
N HIS A 49 13.77 -0.62 -0.80
CA HIS A 49 13.78 0.13 -2.04
C HIS A 49 13.60 1.65 -1.80
N ALA A 50 12.71 2.04 -0.87
CA ALA A 50 12.50 3.43 -0.49
C ALA A 50 13.75 4.05 0.14
N ALA A 51 14.44 3.34 1.03
CA ALA A 51 15.69 3.80 1.64
C ALA A 51 16.81 4.05 0.61
N GLY A 52 16.79 3.36 -0.53
CA GLY A 52 17.73 3.59 -1.63
C GLY A 52 17.37 4.73 -2.58
N ASN A 53 16.10 5.19 -2.58
CA ASN A 53 15.55 6.14 -3.55
C ASN A 53 15.09 7.47 -2.94
N TYR A 54 14.88 7.51 -1.62
CA TYR A 54 14.42 8.68 -0.88
C TYR A 54 15.32 8.93 0.33
N ARG A 55 15.21 10.13 0.93
CA ARG A 55 15.89 10.42 2.20
C ARG A 55 15.18 9.66 3.32
N PHE A 56 15.90 9.30 4.37
CA PHE A 56 15.33 8.63 5.54
C PHE A 56 14.07 9.33 6.09
N ARG A 57 14.10 10.67 6.21
CA ARG A 57 12.93 11.46 6.64
C ARG A 57 11.72 11.30 5.73
N ASP A 58 11.92 11.18 4.42
CA ASP A 58 10.83 11.01 3.47
C ASP A 58 10.18 9.64 3.58
N VAL A 59 11.00 8.61 3.84
CA VAL A 59 10.51 7.25 4.10
C VAL A 59 9.66 7.24 5.36
N LEU A 60 10.11 7.93 6.42
CA LEU A 60 9.32 8.07 7.66
C LEU A 60 8.02 8.84 7.45
N VAL A 61 8.03 9.92 6.67
CA VAL A 61 6.82 10.68 6.34
C VAL A 61 5.84 9.83 5.51
N PHE A 62 6.35 9.07 4.53
CA PHE A 62 5.54 8.15 3.75
C PHE A 62 4.92 7.06 4.63
N LEU A 63 5.71 6.49 5.54
CA LEU A 63 5.25 5.52 6.53
C LEU A 63 4.15 6.10 7.43
N ALA A 64 4.38 7.30 7.97
CA ALA A 64 3.43 7.98 8.83
C ALA A 64 2.10 8.28 8.11
N PHE A 65 2.14 8.88 6.92
CA PHE A 65 0.91 9.15 6.16
C PHE A 65 0.16 7.87 5.83
N THR A 66 0.87 6.83 5.40
CA THR A 66 0.23 5.57 5.03
C THR A 66 -0.44 4.92 6.24
N LEU A 67 0.27 4.78 7.36
CA LEU A 67 -0.26 4.09 8.55
C LEU A 67 -1.37 4.88 9.24
N VAL A 68 -1.22 6.21 9.36
CA VAL A 68 -2.20 7.04 10.06
C VAL A 68 -3.49 7.15 9.26
N VAL A 69 -3.41 7.48 7.96
CA VAL A 69 -4.61 7.65 7.13
C VAL A 69 -5.36 6.33 6.97
N SER A 70 -4.66 5.23 6.66
CA SER A 70 -5.32 3.94 6.48
C SER A 70 -5.95 3.45 7.78
N ASN A 71 -5.23 3.51 8.90
CA ASN A 71 -5.78 3.04 10.18
C ASN A 71 -6.99 3.86 10.64
N ILE A 72 -6.99 5.18 10.42
CA ILE A 72 -8.16 6.02 10.71
C ILE A 72 -9.34 5.60 9.84
N LEU A 73 -9.17 5.51 8.52
CA LEU A 73 -10.29 5.19 7.61
C LEU A 73 -10.81 3.76 7.81
N GLU A 74 -9.94 2.81 8.11
CA GLU A 74 -10.31 1.43 8.45
C GLU A 74 -11.16 1.37 9.72
N ASN A 75 -10.72 2.01 10.81
CA ASN A 75 -11.50 2.05 12.04
C ASN A 75 -12.83 2.79 11.86
N VAL A 76 -12.84 3.91 11.12
CA VAL A 76 -14.07 4.65 10.79
C VAL A 76 -15.02 3.76 9.99
N SER A 77 -14.53 2.98 9.02
CA SER A 77 -15.38 2.07 8.24
C SER A 77 -15.96 0.94 9.06
N ILE A 78 -15.18 0.33 9.95
CA ILE A 78 -15.68 -0.73 10.82
C ILE A 78 -16.80 -0.20 11.74
N LEU A 79 -16.66 1.04 12.22
CA LEU A 79 -17.62 1.66 13.14
C LEU A 79 -18.85 2.24 12.44
N THR A 80 -18.71 2.76 11.22
CA THR A 80 -19.75 3.57 10.55
C THR A 80 -20.21 3.03 9.20
N GLY A 81 -19.49 2.05 8.63
CA GLY A 81 -19.71 1.54 7.28
C GLY A 81 -19.02 2.37 6.18
N PHE A 82 -18.49 3.55 6.47
CA PHE A 82 -17.81 4.39 5.47
C PHE A 82 -16.28 4.45 5.71
N PRO A 83 -15.42 4.33 4.68
CA PRO A 83 -15.75 4.32 3.26
C PRO A 83 -15.90 2.94 2.61
N PHE A 84 -15.49 1.85 3.27
CA PHE A 84 -15.35 0.55 2.61
C PHE A 84 -16.64 -0.29 2.64
N GLY A 85 -17.47 -0.11 3.66
CA GLY A 85 -18.63 -0.94 3.98
C GLY A 85 -18.54 -1.47 5.41
N HIS A 86 -19.53 -2.29 5.79
CA HIS A 86 -19.55 -2.98 7.09
C HIS A 86 -18.83 -4.33 7.03
N TYR A 87 -17.74 -4.45 7.77
CA TYR A 87 -16.96 -5.68 7.91
C TYR A 87 -16.27 -5.72 9.28
N PHE A 88 -15.70 -6.87 9.61
CA PHE A 88 -14.82 -7.03 10.75
C PHE A 88 -13.66 -7.96 10.40
N TYR A 89 -12.50 -7.71 10.99
CA TYR A 89 -11.33 -8.56 10.86
C TYR A 89 -11.38 -9.75 11.81
N THR A 90 -11.04 -10.94 11.30
CA THR A 90 -10.82 -12.13 12.13
C THR A 90 -9.44 -12.08 12.77
N ASP A 91 -9.14 -13.02 13.66
CA ASP A 91 -7.85 -13.04 14.37
C ASP A 91 -6.71 -13.69 13.56
N MET A 92 -7.01 -14.16 12.33
CA MET A 92 -6.01 -14.80 11.46
C MET A 92 -4.86 -13.88 11.04
N LEU A 93 -5.08 -12.56 11.05
CA LEU A 93 -4.09 -11.57 10.65
C LEU A 93 -3.19 -11.10 11.81
N GLY A 94 -3.37 -11.68 13.01
CA GLY A 94 -2.56 -11.42 14.19
C GLY A 94 -3.00 -10.18 14.97
N LEU A 95 -2.03 -9.52 15.60
CA LEU A 95 -2.28 -8.38 16.50
C LEU A 95 -3.02 -7.24 15.79
N LYS A 96 -4.01 -6.68 16.48
CA LYS A 96 -4.80 -5.53 16.03
C LYS A 96 -4.34 -4.23 16.71
N LEU A 97 -4.27 -3.16 15.93
CA LEU A 97 -4.20 -1.79 16.41
C LEU A 97 -5.62 -1.22 16.35
N LEU A 98 -6.23 -1.05 17.51
CA LEU A 98 -7.68 -0.86 17.65
C LEU A 98 -8.43 -2.05 17.03
N LEU A 99 -9.23 -1.84 15.98
CA LEU A 99 -10.01 -2.90 15.32
C LEU A 99 -9.28 -3.54 14.13
N VAL A 100 -8.13 -2.99 13.74
CA VAL A 100 -7.48 -3.25 12.44
C VAL A 100 -6.16 -4.01 12.64
N PRO A 101 -5.95 -5.17 11.99
CA PRO A 101 -4.69 -5.90 12.09
C PRO A 101 -3.48 -5.08 11.64
N VAL A 102 -2.38 -5.18 12.37
CA VAL A 102 -1.13 -4.45 12.05
C VAL A 102 -0.61 -4.81 10.66
N SER A 103 -0.82 -6.06 10.23
CA SER A 103 -0.45 -6.54 8.90
C SER A 103 -1.13 -5.77 7.77
N ILE A 104 -2.35 -5.26 7.96
CA ILE A 104 -3.04 -4.41 6.98
C ILE A 104 -2.29 -3.11 6.75
N GLY A 105 -1.81 -2.46 7.82
CA GLY A 105 -0.96 -1.27 7.69
C GLY A 105 0.34 -1.53 6.92
N LEU A 106 0.95 -2.72 7.13
CA LEU A 106 2.14 -3.13 6.37
C LEU A 106 1.82 -3.36 4.89
N ALA A 107 0.66 -3.96 4.57
CA ALA A 107 0.20 -4.14 3.21
C ALA A 107 -0.05 -2.79 2.51
N TYR A 108 -0.70 -1.84 3.19
CA TYR A 108 -0.90 -0.49 2.67
C TYR A 108 0.43 0.19 2.31
N PHE A 109 1.43 0.11 3.19
CA PHE A 109 2.75 0.68 2.92
C PHE A 109 3.45 -0.03 1.76
N GLY A 110 3.52 -1.35 1.79
CA GLY A 110 4.21 -2.16 0.79
C GLY A 110 3.62 -1.94 -0.60
N MET A 111 2.33 -2.19 -0.74
CA MET A 111 1.62 -2.08 -2.02
C MET A 111 1.44 -0.62 -2.45
N GLY A 112 1.18 0.30 -1.52
CA GLY A 112 1.08 1.73 -1.82
C GLY A 112 2.38 2.29 -2.38
N TYR A 113 3.53 1.89 -1.82
CA TYR A 113 4.83 2.29 -2.35
C TYR A 113 5.10 1.70 -3.74
N LEU A 114 4.80 0.42 -3.95
CA LEU A 114 4.98 -0.24 -5.25
C LEU A 114 4.12 0.43 -6.33
N SER A 115 2.85 0.68 -6.04
CA SER A 115 1.92 1.39 -6.94
C SER A 115 2.38 2.81 -7.20
N TRP A 116 2.90 3.51 -6.18
CA TRP A 116 3.51 4.83 -6.34
C TRP A 116 4.70 4.80 -7.30
N MET A 117 5.60 3.83 -7.16
CA MET A 117 6.76 3.70 -8.04
C MET A 117 6.36 3.33 -9.47
N LEU A 118 5.39 2.41 -9.65
CA LEU A 118 4.87 2.05 -10.96
C LEU A 118 4.20 3.24 -11.66
N ALA A 119 3.35 3.99 -10.95
CA ALA A 119 2.72 5.19 -11.50
C ALA A 119 3.77 6.22 -11.96
N ARG A 120 4.84 6.39 -11.18
CA ARG A 120 5.95 7.26 -11.56
C ARG A 120 6.69 6.78 -12.81
N ILE A 121 6.90 5.47 -12.96
CA ILE A 121 7.53 4.88 -14.15
C ILE A 121 6.64 5.10 -15.37
N ILE A 122 5.34 4.77 -15.28
CA ILE A 122 4.37 4.90 -16.37
C ILE A 122 4.25 6.35 -16.84
N LEU A 123 4.24 7.31 -15.91
CA LEU A 123 4.14 8.73 -16.22
C LEU A 123 5.49 9.37 -16.57
N GLY A 124 6.60 8.63 -16.58
CA GLY A 124 7.92 9.16 -16.88
C GLY A 124 8.48 10.11 -15.80
N LYS A 125 8.01 10.02 -14.55
CA LYS A 125 8.44 10.89 -13.45
C LYS A 125 9.74 10.42 -12.82
N SER A 126 10.86 10.96 -13.32
CA SER A 126 12.20 10.74 -12.78
C SER A 126 12.51 11.56 -11.52
N GLY A 127 13.37 11.03 -10.63
CA GLY A 127 13.92 11.73 -9.46
C GLY A 127 12.96 11.92 -8.26
N PRO A 128 13.45 12.02 -7.02
CA PRO A 128 12.63 11.87 -5.80
C PRO A 128 11.72 13.05 -5.45
N GLY A 129 11.85 14.20 -6.12
CA GLY A 129 10.99 15.37 -5.89
C GLY A 129 9.64 15.28 -6.60
N MET A 130 8.73 16.22 -6.31
CA MET A 130 7.45 16.33 -6.98
C MET A 130 7.18 17.77 -7.43
N SER A 131 6.63 17.97 -8.62
CA SER A 131 6.32 19.30 -9.15
C SER A 131 5.29 19.23 -10.27
N GLY A 132 4.64 20.37 -10.57
CA GLY A 132 3.68 20.48 -11.66
C GLY A 132 2.51 19.49 -11.55
N HIS A 133 2.04 19.00 -12.71
CA HIS A 133 0.91 18.08 -12.80
C HIS A 133 1.17 16.72 -12.12
N PHE A 134 2.44 16.29 -12.02
CA PHE A 134 2.81 15.02 -11.37
C PHE A 134 2.38 14.96 -9.90
N THR A 135 2.24 16.11 -9.25
CA THR A 135 1.73 16.22 -7.87
C THR A 135 0.35 15.59 -7.71
N TYR A 136 -0.43 15.52 -8.79
CA TYR A 136 -1.80 14.99 -8.79
C TYR A 136 -1.92 13.73 -9.64
N THR A 137 -1.27 13.68 -10.81
CA THR A 137 -1.39 12.52 -11.70
C THR A 137 -0.73 11.26 -11.14
N VAL A 138 0.36 11.39 -10.38
CA VAL A 138 1.03 10.22 -9.74
C VAL A 138 0.13 9.60 -8.65
N PRO A 139 -0.40 10.35 -7.66
CA PRO A 139 -1.35 9.79 -6.70
C PRO A 139 -2.58 9.14 -7.35
N LEU A 140 -3.18 9.79 -8.35
CA LEU A 140 -4.38 9.29 -9.03
C LEU A 140 -4.14 7.93 -9.71
N LEU A 141 -3.04 7.81 -10.45
CA LEU A 141 -2.69 6.56 -11.12
C LEU A 141 -2.25 5.49 -10.11
N ALA A 142 -1.47 5.87 -9.09
CA ALA A 142 -1.02 4.93 -8.06
C ALA A 142 -2.18 4.35 -7.24
N ALA A 143 -3.18 5.17 -6.88
CA ALA A 143 -4.39 4.71 -6.22
C ALA A 143 -5.15 3.71 -7.10
N PHE A 144 -5.27 4.01 -8.41
CA PHE A 144 -5.90 3.10 -9.36
C PHE A 144 -5.16 1.75 -9.45
N LEU A 145 -3.83 1.76 -9.56
CA LEU A 145 -3.01 0.55 -9.62
C LEU A 145 -3.14 -0.31 -8.36
N MET A 146 -3.22 0.33 -7.19
CA MET A 146 -3.41 -0.38 -5.92
C MET A 146 -4.80 -1.03 -5.83
N VAL A 147 -5.84 -0.34 -6.28
CA VAL A 147 -7.20 -0.91 -6.34
C VAL A 147 -7.29 -2.02 -7.39
N ALA A 148 -6.57 -1.91 -8.50
CA ALA A 148 -6.48 -3.00 -9.48
C ALA A 148 -5.87 -4.27 -8.87
N TRP A 149 -4.90 -4.14 -7.96
CA TRP A 149 -4.41 -5.26 -7.16
C TRP A 149 -5.48 -5.76 -6.18
N ASP A 150 -6.17 -4.85 -5.48
CA ASP A 150 -7.20 -5.19 -4.50
C ASP A 150 -8.37 -5.99 -5.11
N LEU A 151 -8.79 -5.66 -6.33
CA LEU A 151 -9.78 -6.45 -7.10
C LEU A 151 -9.42 -7.93 -7.22
N THR A 152 -8.13 -8.28 -7.23
CA THR A 152 -7.68 -9.68 -7.28
C THR A 152 -7.45 -10.29 -5.90
N PHE A 153 -7.20 -9.45 -4.89
CA PHE A 153 -6.77 -9.87 -3.55
C PHE A 153 -7.95 -10.01 -2.58
N ASP A 154 -8.86 -9.03 -2.54
CA ASP A 154 -9.95 -9.00 -1.56
C ASP A 154 -10.87 -10.22 -1.68
N PRO A 155 -11.35 -10.63 -2.87
CA PRO A 155 -12.21 -11.82 -2.99
C PRO A 155 -11.59 -13.09 -2.39
N ILE A 156 -10.29 -13.28 -2.58
CA ILE A 156 -9.59 -14.44 -2.03
C ILE A 156 -9.51 -14.30 -0.51
N SER A 157 -9.04 -13.16 -0.02
CA SER A 157 -8.83 -12.92 1.41
C SER A 157 -10.13 -12.91 2.23
N SER A 158 -11.21 -12.34 1.71
CA SER A 158 -12.48 -12.18 2.42
C SER A 158 -13.43 -13.37 2.23
N THR A 159 -13.53 -13.93 1.02
CA THR A 159 -14.50 -14.99 0.73
C THR A 159 -13.93 -16.38 0.96
N ILE A 160 -12.69 -16.64 0.55
CA ILE A 160 -12.04 -17.96 0.67
C ILE A 160 -11.29 -18.07 2.00
N LEU A 161 -10.39 -17.12 2.27
CA LEU A 161 -9.50 -17.20 3.43
C LEU A 161 -10.16 -16.69 4.71
N LYS A 162 -11.27 -15.95 4.63
CA LYS A 162 -12.00 -15.37 5.78
C LYS A 162 -11.13 -14.49 6.69
N CYS A 163 -10.13 -13.80 6.16
CA CYS A 163 -9.30 -12.85 6.91
C CYS A 163 -10.12 -11.66 7.47
N TRP A 164 -11.15 -11.26 6.74
CA TRP A 164 -12.24 -10.42 7.21
C TRP A 164 -13.55 -10.94 6.63
N THR A 165 -14.67 -10.50 7.20
CA THR A 165 -16.00 -10.86 6.70
C THR A 165 -16.82 -9.60 6.48
N TRP A 166 -17.32 -9.44 5.26
CA TRP A 166 -18.31 -8.44 4.88
C TRP A 166 -19.68 -8.85 5.45
N GLN A 167 -20.30 -8.01 6.28
CA GLN A 167 -21.52 -8.37 7.01
C GLN A 167 -22.71 -8.62 6.07
N GLU A 168 -22.84 -7.78 5.04
CA GLU A 168 -23.90 -7.85 4.04
C GLU A 168 -23.44 -8.54 2.74
N GLY A 169 -22.18 -8.99 2.69
CA GLY A 169 -21.55 -9.47 1.45
C GLY A 169 -21.45 -8.36 0.39
N GLY A 170 -21.28 -8.75 -0.87
CA GLY A 170 -21.24 -7.79 -1.97
C GLY A 170 -21.21 -8.43 -3.35
N SER A 171 -21.49 -7.60 -4.35
CA SER A 171 -21.77 -8.06 -5.73
C SER A 171 -20.53 -8.57 -6.47
N TYR A 172 -19.32 -8.25 -6.02
CA TYR A 172 -18.08 -8.69 -6.66
C TYR A 172 -17.44 -9.80 -5.84
N PHE A 173 -17.79 -11.06 -6.15
CA PHE A 173 -17.27 -12.24 -5.44
C PHE A 173 -17.43 -12.20 -3.91
N GLY A 174 -18.49 -11.54 -3.40
CA GLY A 174 -18.73 -11.35 -1.97
C GLY A 174 -18.20 -10.04 -1.39
N VAL A 175 -17.55 -9.20 -2.21
CA VAL A 175 -16.97 -7.90 -1.82
C VAL A 175 -17.89 -6.75 -2.28
N PRO A 176 -18.22 -5.79 -1.40
CA PRO A 176 -18.97 -4.59 -1.76
C PRO A 176 -18.20 -3.70 -2.75
N LEU A 177 -18.90 -3.08 -3.71
CA LEU A 177 -18.26 -2.10 -4.60
C LEU A 177 -17.77 -0.85 -3.85
N SER A 178 -18.39 -0.52 -2.72
CA SER A 178 -17.93 0.55 -1.83
C SER A 178 -16.51 0.31 -1.35
N ASN A 179 -16.06 -0.95 -1.19
CA ASN A 179 -14.71 -1.26 -0.79
C ASN A 179 -13.69 -0.68 -1.77
N PHE A 180 -13.86 -0.95 -3.07
CA PHE A 180 -12.91 -0.51 -4.09
C PHE A 180 -12.87 1.01 -4.25
N VAL A 181 -14.03 1.68 -4.14
CA VAL A 181 -14.12 3.14 -4.16
C VAL A 181 -13.48 3.74 -2.89
N GLY A 182 -13.74 3.13 -1.74
CA GLY A 182 -13.14 3.52 -0.46
C GLY A 182 -11.63 3.34 -0.45
N TRP A 183 -11.12 2.23 -0.99
CA TRP A 183 -9.68 1.99 -1.15
C TRP A 183 -9.05 2.99 -2.09
N TYR A 184 -9.69 3.30 -3.21
CA TYR A 184 -9.23 4.34 -4.11
C TYR A 184 -9.09 5.68 -3.37
N PHE A 185 -10.11 6.07 -2.63
CA PHE A 185 -10.11 7.30 -1.83
C PHE A 185 -9.01 7.28 -0.76
N CYS A 186 -8.94 6.23 0.06
CA CYS A 186 -7.94 6.07 1.12
C CYS A 186 -6.50 6.20 0.57
N VAL A 187 -6.21 5.43 -0.49
CA VAL A 187 -4.90 5.41 -1.14
C VAL A 187 -4.57 6.74 -1.78
N TYR A 188 -5.53 7.33 -2.48
CA TYR A 188 -5.36 8.66 -3.04
C TYR A 188 -4.99 9.68 -1.96
N VAL A 189 -5.69 9.70 -0.82
CA VAL A 189 -5.45 10.67 0.26
C VAL A 189 -4.01 10.58 0.78
N PHE A 190 -3.53 9.40 1.20
CA PHE A 190 -2.17 9.32 1.76
C PHE A 190 -1.07 9.56 0.71
N LEU A 191 -1.29 9.14 -0.55
CA LEU A 191 -0.34 9.40 -1.64
C LEU A 191 -0.34 10.88 -2.05
N GLN A 192 -1.49 11.53 -2.02
CA GLN A 192 -1.62 12.95 -2.33
C GLN A 192 -0.94 13.81 -1.26
N LEU A 193 -1.10 13.47 0.02
CA LEU A 193 -0.38 14.11 1.13
C LEU A 193 1.14 13.97 0.96
N PHE A 194 1.61 12.77 0.60
CA PHE A 194 3.03 12.55 0.34
C PHE A 194 3.52 13.37 -0.89
N ALA A 195 2.75 13.41 -1.97
CA ALA A 195 3.08 14.22 -3.15
C ALA A 195 3.21 15.71 -2.82
N LEU A 196 2.32 16.25 -1.99
CA LEU A 196 2.36 17.63 -1.53
C LEU A 196 3.57 17.91 -0.64
N TYR A 197 3.93 16.98 0.26
CA TYR A 197 5.16 17.04 1.05
C TYR A 197 6.42 17.07 0.17
N LEU A 198 6.49 16.22 -0.86
CA LEU A 198 7.61 16.23 -1.80
C LEU A 198 7.69 17.55 -2.59
N LYS A 199 6.54 18.13 -2.97
CA LYS A 199 6.46 19.40 -3.69
C LYS A 199 6.92 20.59 -2.85
N SER A 200 6.44 20.70 -1.61
CA SER A 200 6.85 21.80 -0.72
C SER A 200 8.36 21.81 -0.51
N ARG A 201 8.96 20.63 -0.36
CA ARG A 201 10.40 20.47 -0.24
C ARG A 201 11.15 20.86 -1.52
N SER A 202 10.68 20.45 -2.69
CA SER A 202 11.29 20.84 -3.98
C SER A 202 11.33 22.36 -4.16
N ASN A 203 10.28 23.06 -3.72
CA ASN A 203 10.22 24.52 -3.78
C ASN A 203 11.24 25.19 -2.85
N VAL A 204 11.39 24.68 -1.62
CA VAL A 204 12.39 25.20 -0.65
C VAL A 204 13.81 25.11 -1.20
N TYR A 205 14.17 23.99 -1.83
CA TYR A 205 15.50 23.83 -2.45
C TYR A 205 15.72 24.77 -3.63
N ALA A 206 14.69 24.99 -4.47
CA ALA A 206 14.78 25.91 -5.60
C ALA A 206 15.00 27.36 -5.13
N GLN A 207 14.28 27.80 -4.09
CA GLN A 207 14.43 29.13 -3.51
C GLN A 207 15.80 29.33 -2.84
N ALA A 208 16.30 28.32 -2.13
CA ALA A 208 17.63 28.39 -1.49
C ALA A 208 18.75 28.56 -2.52
N LYS A 209 18.63 27.90 -3.68
CA LYS A 209 19.62 28.01 -4.77
C LYS A 209 19.60 29.36 -5.49
N GLN A 210 18.47 30.07 -5.50
CA GLN A 210 18.37 31.40 -6.10
C GLN A 210 18.97 32.51 -5.22
N LYS A 211 19.25 32.23 -3.93
CA LYS A 211 19.82 33.19 -2.98
C LYS A 211 21.35 33.12 -2.85
N ILE A 212 22.00 32.21 -3.59
CA ILE A 212 23.45 32.00 -3.66
C ILE A 212 23.92 32.44 -5.04
#